data_AF-A0A957I4E8-F1
#
_entry.id   AF-A0A957I4E8-F1
#
_cell.length_a   1.000
_cell.length_b   1.000
_cell.length_c   1.000
_cell.angle_alpha   90.00
_cell.angle_beta   90.00
_cell.angle_gamma   90.00
#
_symmetry.space_group_name_H-M   'P 1'
#
loop_
_entity.id
_entity.type
_entity.pdbx_description
1 polymer ?
#
loop_
_entity_poly.entity_id
_entity_poly.type
_entity_poly.pdbx_seq_one_letter_code
_entity_poly.pdbx_strand_id
1 'polypeptide(L)'
;CEEMVTMGVDMVQLTGGEPLIYPGVDAIIEFFIQRDIRLSITTSGIVNSPKTNQAIARMKGTGGWVQVSLDGLEDTHNQMRGNRHGYSSAVAFIQ
;
A
#
# COMPACT_ATOMS: atom_id res chain seq x y z
N CYS A 1 -4.32 -17.44 1.72
CA CYS A 1 -5.46 -16.49 1.71
C CYS A 1 -6.79 -17.19 1.95
N GLU A 2 -7.09 -18.35 1.35
CA GLU A 2 -8.38 -19.05 1.54
C GLU A 2 -8.73 -19.38 3.00
N GLU A 3 -7.76 -19.82 3.82
CA GLU A 3 -8.00 -20.08 5.24
C GLU A 3 -8.51 -18.85 6.00
N MET A 4 -8.02 -17.65 5.66
CA MET A 4 -8.45 -16.39 6.27
C MET A 4 -9.92 -16.09 5.94
N VAL A 5 -10.37 -16.46 4.74
CA VAL A 5 -11.77 -16.32 4.32
C VAL A 5 -12.66 -17.22 5.17
N THR A 6 -12.26 -18.49 5.31
CA THR A 6 -12.99 -19.47 6.14
C THR A 6 -13.04 -19.05 7.61
N MET A 7 -12.01 -18.37 8.10
CA MET A 7 -11.96 -17.84 9.47
C MET A 7 -12.81 -16.57 9.67
N GLY A 8 -13.38 -15.99 8.61
CA GLY A 8 -14.18 -14.77 8.70
C GLY A 8 -13.33 -13.51 8.94
N VAL A 9 -12.15 -13.44 8.35
CA VAL A 9 -11.32 -12.23 8.43
C VAL A 9 -11.95 -11.09 7.63
N ASP A 10 -12.28 -9.98 8.29
CA ASP A 10 -12.93 -8.82 7.66
C ASP A 10 -11.95 -7.82 7.03
N MET A 11 -10.65 -7.89 7.40
CA MET A 11 -9.64 -6.95 6.95
C MET A 11 -8.24 -7.55 6.96
N VAL A 12 -7.45 -7.22 5.93
CA VAL A 12 -6.03 -7.56 5.82
C VAL A 12 -5.20 -6.30 5.60
N GLN A 13 -4.04 -6.21 6.27
CA GLN A 13 -3.06 -5.15 6.04
C GLN A 13 -1.85 -5.72 5.31
N LEU A 14 -1.59 -5.22 4.10
CA LEU A 14 -0.37 -5.50 3.34
C LEU A 14 0.73 -4.54 3.81
N THR A 15 1.76 -5.12 4.42
CA THR A 15 2.94 -4.43 4.94
C THR A 15 4.21 -5.06 4.34
N GLY A 16 5.14 -5.55 5.16
CA GLY A 16 6.44 -6.07 4.74
C GLY A 16 7.52 -4.98 4.73
N GLY A 17 8.47 -5.09 3.82
CA GLY A 17 9.38 -4.00 3.48
C GLY A 17 8.64 -2.93 2.67
N GLU A 18 8.55 -3.13 1.35
CA GLU A 18 7.68 -2.35 0.47
C GLU A 18 6.74 -3.30 -0.30
N PRO A 19 5.45 -3.38 0.06
CA PRO A 19 4.53 -4.36 -0.53
C PRO A 19 4.36 -4.18 -2.04
N LEU A 20 4.45 -2.94 -2.53
CA LEU A 20 4.24 -2.62 -3.95
C LEU A 20 5.37 -3.12 -4.88
N ILE A 21 6.52 -3.55 -4.34
CA ILE A 21 7.61 -4.19 -5.12
C ILE A 21 7.28 -5.65 -5.42
N TYR A 22 6.44 -6.30 -4.61
CA TYR A 22 6.17 -7.72 -4.79
C TYR A 22 5.47 -7.98 -6.13
N PRO A 23 6.03 -8.84 -7.02
CA PRO A 23 5.50 -8.99 -8.38
C PRO A 23 4.03 -9.41 -8.48
N GLY A 24 3.53 -10.13 -7.47
CA GLY A 24 2.16 -10.64 -7.38
C GLY A 24 1.24 -9.84 -6.45
N VAL A 25 1.59 -8.61 -6.08
CA VAL A 25 0.76 -7.77 -5.20
C VAL A 25 -0.63 -7.50 -5.79
N ASP A 26 -0.72 -7.41 -7.11
CA ASP A 26 -1.97 -7.25 -7.86
C ASP A 26 -2.92 -8.44 -7.67
N ALA A 27 -2.40 -9.67 -7.77
CA ALA A 27 -3.17 -10.88 -7.54
C ALA A 27 -3.66 -10.99 -6.09
N ILE A 28 -2.85 -10.54 -5.12
CA ILE A 28 -3.24 -10.49 -3.70
C ILE A 28 -4.36 -9.48 -3.49
N ILE A 29 -4.24 -8.27 -4.05
CA ILE A 29 -5.26 -7.24 -3.96
C ILE A 29 -6.58 -7.75 -4.55
N GLU A 30 -6.54 -8.32 -5.75
CA GLU A 30 -7.71 -8.87 -6.42
C GLU A 30 -8.37 -9.98 -5.61
N PHE A 31 -7.58 -10.89 -5.02
CA PHE A 31 -8.09 -12.02 -4.23
C PHE A 31 -9.01 -11.57 -3.10
N PHE A 32 -8.61 -10.56 -2.32
CA PHE A 32 -9.36 -10.10 -1.17
C PHE A 32 -10.54 -9.21 -1.56
N ILE A 33 -10.38 -8.35 -2.59
CA ILE A 33 -11.48 -7.53 -3.10
C ILE A 33 -12.65 -8.39 -3.59
N GLN A 34 -12.37 -9.46 -4.34
CA GLN A 34 -13.41 -10.37 -4.86
C GLN A 34 -14.19 -11.12 -3.77
N ARG A 35 -13.71 -11.08 -2.52
CA ARG A 35 -14.32 -11.78 -1.37
C ARG A 35 -14.85 -10.80 -0.32
N ASP A 36 -15.02 -9.53 -0.68
CA ASP A 36 -15.47 -8.45 0.19
C ASP A 36 -14.61 -8.27 1.47
N ILE A 37 -13.33 -8.68 1.40
CA ILE A 37 -12.37 -8.47 2.50
C ILE A 37 -11.67 -7.15 2.28
N ARG A 38 -11.74 -6.27 3.28
CA ARG A 38 -11.12 -4.94 3.22
C ARG A 38 -9.60 -5.06 3.21
N LEU A 39 -8.96 -4.19 2.45
CA LEU A 39 -7.50 -4.12 2.37
C LEU A 39 -6.99 -2.78 2.85
N SER A 40 -5.92 -2.80 3.65
CA SER A 40 -5.07 -1.64 3.84
C SER A 40 -3.67 -1.93 3.31
N ILE A 41 -3.05 -0.97 2.62
CA ILE A 41 -1.66 -1.09 2.14
C ILE A 41 -0.83 -0.03 2.84
N THR A 42 0.27 -0.42 3.45
CA THR A 42 1.26 0.53 4.00
C THR A 42 2.46 0.61 3.07
N THR A 43 2.79 1.81 2.59
CA THR A 43 3.88 2.04 1.63
C THR A 43 4.77 3.21 2.05
N SER A 44 6.01 3.21 1.58
CA SER A 44 6.91 4.37 1.63
C SER A 44 6.52 5.47 0.63
N GLY A 45 5.70 5.15 -0.37
CA GLY A 45 5.38 6.05 -1.48
C GLY A 45 6.50 6.19 -2.53
N ILE A 46 7.63 5.50 -2.36
CA ILE A 46 8.73 5.52 -3.33
C ILE A 46 8.37 4.76 -4.62
N VAL A 47 7.61 3.66 -4.48
CA VAL A 47 7.22 2.83 -5.62
C VAL A 47 5.91 3.35 -6.20
N ASN A 48 6.04 4.29 -7.13
CA ASN A 48 4.92 4.91 -7.84
C ASN A 48 5.03 4.61 -9.34
N SER A 49 4.33 3.57 -9.79
CA SER A 49 4.29 3.16 -11.20
C SER A 49 2.84 3.05 -11.70
N PRO A 50 2.60 3.14 -13.02
CA PRO A 50 1.27 2.94 -13.58
C PRO A 50 0.65 1.59 -13.16
N LYS A 51 1.46 0.52 -13.09
CA LYS A 51 1.00 -0.81 -12.66
C LYS A 51 0.52 -0.80 -11.21
N THR A 52 1.32 -0.27 -10.29
CA THR A 52 0.97 -0.23 -8.86
C THR A 52 -0.24 0.68 -8.60
N ASN A 53 -0.31 1.80 -9.31
CA ASN A 53 -1.44 2.73 -9.20
C ASN A 53 -2.74 2.10 -9.72
N GLN A 54 -2.68 1.34 -10.81
CA GLN A 54 -3.82 0.60 -11.32
C GLN A 54 -4.28 -0.49 -10.34
N ALA A 55 -3.36 -1.18 -9.68
CA ALA A 55 -3.70 -2.19 -8.67
C ALA A 55 -4.38 -1.54 -7.45
N ILE A 56 -3.82 -0.44 -6.93
CA ILE A 56 -4.39 0.32 -5.80
C ILE A 56 -5.77 0.89 -6.17
N ALA A 57 -5.95 1.39 -7.39
CA ALA A 57 -7.21 1.97 -7.84
C ALA A 57 -8.38 0.98 -7.77
N ARG A 58 -8.13 -0.34 -7.83
CA ARG A 58 -9.16 -1.37 -7.65
C ARG A 58 -9.76 -1.39 -6.24
N MET A 59 -9.03 -0.91 -5.25
CA MET A 59 -9.50 -0.81 -3.85
C MET A 59 -10.51 0.33 -3.65
N LYS A 60 -10.75 1.19 -4.66
CA LYS A 60 -11.74 2.26 -4.54
C LYS A 60 -13.14 1.68 -4.33
N GLY A 61 -13.83 2.17 -3.30
CA GLY A 61 -15.19 1.73 -2.96
C GLY A 61 -15.27 0.44 -2.14
N THR A 62 -14.14 -0.22 -1.83
CA THR A 62 -14.14 -1.46 -1.03
C THR A 62 -14.04 -1.21 0.48
N GLY A 63 -13.97 0.05 0.92
CA GLY A 63 -13.69 0.42 2.31
C GLY A 63 -12.22 0.22 2.74
N GLY A 64 -11.36 -0.17 1.80
CA GLY A 64 -9.91 -0.21 1.98
C GLY A 64 -9.23 1.15 1.84
N TRP A 65 -7.94 1.24 2.22
CA TRP A 65 -7.15 2.46 2.10
C TRP A 65 -5.68 2.19 1.84
N VAL A 66 -4.96 3.23 1.40
CA VAL A 66 -3.50 3.22 1.37
C VAL A 66 -2.98 4.20 2.40
N GLN A 67 -2.06 3.73 3.23
CA GLN A 67 -1.35 4.51 4.23
C GLN A 67 0.07 4.76 3.73
N VAL A 68 0.44 6.02 3.59
CA VAL A 68 1.77 6.45 3.15
C VAL A 68 2.58 6.87 4.37
N SER A 69 3.81 6.39 4.48
CA SER A 69 4.68 6.72 5.60
C SER A 69 5.30 8.12 5.43
N LEU A 70 5.02 9.01 6.38
CA LEU A 70 5.63 10.34 6.51
C LEU A 70 6.05 10.54 7.97
N ASP A 71 7.32 10.85 8.21
CA ASP A 71 7.91 10.85 9.56
C ASP A 71 8.32 12.26 10.03
N GLY A 72 7.84 13.28 9.32
CA GLY A 72 8.14 14.67 9.62
C GLY A 72 8.15 15.53 8.37
N LEU A 73 8.67 16.74 8.52
CA LEU A 73 8.98 17.63 7.40
C LEU A 73 10.12 17.05 6.56
N GLU A 74 10.34 17.64 5.38
CA GLU A 74 11.24 17.12 4.35
C GLU A 74 12.62 16.71 4.88
N ASP A 75 13.32 17.60 5.57
CA ASP A 75 14.66 17.32 6.10
C ASP A 75 14.63 16.16 7.12
N THR A 76 13.68 16.18 8.06
CA THR A 76 13.56 15.14 9.10
C THR A 76 13.22 13.79 8.51
N HIS A 77 12.24 13.73 7.60
CA HIS A 77 11.83 12.47 6.99
C HIS A 77 12.94 11.90 6.09
N ASN A 78 13.57 12.74 5.25
CA ASN A 78 14.67 12.32 4.40
C ASN A 78 15.87 11.80 5.20
N GLN A 79 16.20 12.46 6.32
CA GLN A 79 17.25 12.03 7.23
C GLN A 79 16.90 10.70 7.91
N MET A 80 15.70 10.59 8.50
CA MET A 80 15.26 9.37 9.20
C MET A 80 15.19 8.15 8.27
N ARG A 81 14.78 8.36 7.01
CA ARG A 81 14.65 7.29 6.01
C ARG A 81 15.94 7.02 5.23
N GLY A 82 16.99 7.82 5.43
CA GLY A 82 18.25 7.69 4.69
C GLY A 82 18.11 7.90 3.18
N ASN A 83 17.09 8.66 2.75
CA ASN A 83 16.79 8.92 1.35
C ASN A 83 16.42 10.39 1.14
N ARG A 84 17.26 11.12 0.40
CA ARG A 84 17.06 12.55 0.08
C ARG A 84 15.80 12.88 -0.73
N HIS A 85 15.12 11.86 -1.27
CA HIS A 85 13.89 12.01 -2.04
C HIS A 85 12.70 11.30 -1.37
N GLY A 86 12.85 10.82 -0.13
CA GLY A 86 11.79 10.09 0.58
C GLY A 86 10.53 10.92 0.71
N TYR A 87 10.67 12.16 1.19
CA TYR A 87 9.56 13.06 1.46
C TYR A 87 8.83 13.43 0.16
N SER A 88 9.58 13.89 -0.85
CA SER A 88 9.00 14.29 -2.13
C SER A 88 8.28 13.13 -2.81
N SER A 89 8.81 11.90 -2.70
CA SER A 89 8.17 10.71 -3.26
C SER A 89 6.87 10.37 -2.53
N ALA A 90 6.89 10.40 -1.19
CA ALA A 90 5.71 10.16 -0.37
C ALA A 90 4.60 11.19 -0.65
N VAL A 91 4.94 12.48 -0.73
CA VAL A 91 3.96 13.53 -1.06
C VAL A 91 3.41 13.37 -2.47
N ALA A 92 4.27 13.11 -3.46
CA ALA A 92 3.83 12.91 -4.85
C ALA A 92 2.97 11.65 -5.01
N PHE A 93 3.14 10.64 -4.18
CA PHE A 93 2.30 9.43 -4.18
C PHE A 93 0.86 9.70 -3.70
N ILE A 94 0.68 10.67 -2.79
CA ILE A 94 -0.62 11.01 -2.21
C ILE A 94 -1.50 11.81 -3.18
N GLN A 95 -0.89 12.53 -4.13
CA GLN A 95 -1.55 13.42 -5.10
C GLN A 95 -2.12 12.66 -6.30
#